data_AF-A0A662RPV1-F1
#
_entry.id   AF-A0A662RPV1-F1
#
_cell.length_a   1.000
_cell.length_b   1.000
_cell.length_c   1.000
_cell.angle_alpha   90.00
_cell.angle_beta   90.00
_cell.angle_gamma   90.00
#
_symmetry.space_group_name_H-M   'P 1'
#
loop_
_entity.id
_entity.type
_entity.pdbx_description
1 polymer ?
#
loop_
_entity_poly.entity_id
_entity_poly.type
_entity_poly.pdbx_seq_one_letter_code
_entity_poly.pdbx_strand_id
1 'polypeptide(L)'
;VTEILDSLGKEDLIEFVEDRPGHDIRYSLDSSKVRELGWKCRHKFEEGLKETIEWYLKNEEWWKPLIDEKILHPTPWKLEW
;
A
#
# COMPACT_ATOMS: atom_id res chain seq x y z
N VAL A 1 6.74 4.23 0.34
CA VAL A 1 6.68 3.44 1.59
C VAL A 1 6.83 4.34 2.80
N THR A 2 7.85 5.21 2.83
CA THR A 2 8.04 6.19 3.92
C THR A 2 6.81 7.06 4.16
N GLU A 3 6.14 7.56 3.12
CA GLU A 3 4.95 8.42 3.27
C GLU A 3 3.85 7.87 4.21
N ILE A 4 3.66 6.54 4.25
CA ILE A 4 2.70 5.90 5.17
C ILE A 4 3.21 6.01 6.61
N LEU A 5 4.48 5.70 6.83
CA LEU A 5 5.12 5.76 8.15
C LEU A 5 5.21 7.21 8.65
N ASP A 6 5.58 8.13 7.77
CA ASP A 6 5.67 9.57 8.05
C ASP A 6 4.29 10.12 8.46
N SER A 7 3.23 9.74 7.72
CA SER A 7 1.85 10.12 8.04
C SER A 7 1.37 9.61 9.41
N LEU A 8 1.96 8.52 9.92
CA LEU A 8 1.61 7.89 11.19
C LEU A 8 2.63 8.18 12.32
N GLY A 9 3.74 8.87 12.03
CA GLY A 9 4.86 9.08 12.96
C GLY A 9 5.56 7.78 13.37
N LYS A 10 5.84 6.89 12.41
CA LYS A 10 6.35 5.52 12.62
C LYS A 10 7.59 5.19 11.77
N GLU A 11 8.54 6.11 11.71
CA GLU A 11 9.70 6.05 10.78
C GLU A 11 10.64 4.84 11.01
N ASP A 12 10.58 4.19 12.17
CA ASP A 12 11.49 3.14 12.63
C ASP A 12 11.00 1.70 12.39
N LEU A 13 9.85 1.51 11.72
CA LEU A 13 9.21 0.19 11.57
C LEU A 13 9.60 -0.60 10.30
N ILE A 14 10.57 -0.13 9.51
CA ILE A 14 11.01 -0.85 8.30
C ILE A 14 11.95 -2.00 8.67
N GLU A 15 11.58 -3.23 8.30
CA GLU A 15 12.47 -4.40 8.35
C GLU A 15 12.77 -4.90 6.93
N PHE A 16 14.04 -5.00 6.57
CA PHE A 16 14.48 -5.55 5.29
C PHE A 16 14.65 -7.07 5.42
N VAL A 17 13.94 -7.80 4.58
CA VAL A 17 13.91 -9.27 4.58
C VAL A 17 14.32 -9.81 3.21
N GLU A 18 14.49 -11.14 3.10
CA GLU A 18 14.79 -11.79 1.83
C GLU A 18 13.70 -11.52 0.78
N ASP A 19 14.13 -11.41 -0.47
CA ASP A 19 13.21 -11.15 -1.58
C ASP A 19 12.29 -12.35 -1.84
N ARG A 20 11.07 -12.08 -2.32
CA ARG A 20 10.08 -13.12 -2.63
C ARG A 20 10.29 -13.60 -4.07
N PRO A 21 10.49 -14.91 -4.31
CA PRO A 21 10.57 -15.43 -5.67
C PRO A 21 9.34 -15.06 -6.50
N GLY A 22 9.56 -14.58 -7.72
CA GLY A 22 8.49 -14.22 -8.67
C GLY A 22 7.96 -12.80 -8.56
N HIS A 23 8.57 -11.91 -7.75
CA HIS A 23 8.24 -10.50 -7.78
C HIS A 23 8.93 -9.81 -8.97
N ASP A 24 8.14 -9.34 -9.95
CA ASP A 24 8.68 -8.56 -11.07
C ASP A 24 9.23 -7.21 -10.59
N ILE A 25 10.39 -6.80 -11.14
CA ILE A 25 11.12 -5.61 -10.70
C ILE A 25 10.38 -4.30 -11.03
N ARG A 26 9.66 -4.26 -12.16
CA ARG A 26 9.05 -3.02 -12.65
C ARG A 26 7.86 -3.26 -13.54
N TYR A 27 6.76 -2.61 -13.18
CA TYR A 27 5.63 -2.38 -14.08
C TYR A 27 5.58 -0.90 -14.48
N SER A 28 5.29 -0.66 -15.75
CA SER A 28 5.06 0.69 -16.28
C SER A 28 4.10 0.60 -17.46
N LEU A 29 3.10 1.49 -17.46
CA LEU A 29 2.07 1.53 -18.49
C LEU A 29 2.08 2.89 -19.18
N ASP A 30 1.92 2.88 -20.50
CA ASP A 30 1.65 4.09 -21.27
C ASP A 30 0.13 4.35 -21.33
N SER A 31 -0.31 5.45 -20.72
CA SER A 31 -1.70 5.88 -20.70
C SER A 31 -2.02 6.95 -21.75
N SER A 32 -1.16 7.18 -22.75
CA SER A 32 -1.37 8.21 -23.77
C SER A 32 -2.68 8.02 -24.55
N LYS A 33 -3.00 6.78 -24.93
CA LYS A 33 -4.23 6.46 -25.68
C LYS A 33 -5.52 6.85 -24.95
N VAL A 34 -5.58 6.65 -23.63
CA VAL A 34 -6.80 7.01 -22.86
C VAL A 34 -6.85 8.52 -22.58
N ARG A 35 -5.70 9.19 -22.48
CA ARG A 35 -5.62 10.66 -22.34
C ARG A 35 -6.18 11.39 -23.55
N GLU A 36 -6.10 10.81 -24.75
CA GLU A 36 -6.76 11.33 -25.96
C GLU A 36 -8.29 11.42 -25.81
N LEU A 37 -8.88 10.58 -24.95
CA LEU A 37 -10.31 10.61 -24.63
C LEU A 37 -10.65 11.66 -23.55
N GLY A 38 -9.70 12.51 -23.18
CA GLY A 38 -9.86 13.52 -22.13
C GLY A 38 -9.71 12.99 -20.70
N TRP A 39 -9.34 11.71 -20.53
CA TRP A 39 -9.06 11.15 -19.22
C TRP A 39 -7.81 11.79 -18.61
N LYS A 40 -7.87 12.08 -17.31
CA LYS A 40 -6.74 12.52 -16.50
C LYS A 40 -6.91 12.03 -15.07
N CYS A 41 -5.79 11.81 -14.37
CA CYS A 41 -5.82 11.54 -12.93
C CYS A 41 -6.50 12.71 -12.21
N ARG A 42 -7.50 12.39 -11.38
CA ARG A 42 -8.21 13.40 -10.58
C ARG A 42 -7.43 13.79 -9.33
N HIS A 43 -6.71 12.84 -8.74
CA HIS A 43 -5.91 13.01 -7.53
C HIS A 43 -4.44 12.79 -7.83
N LYS A 44 -3.57 13.52 -7.12
CA LYS A 44 -2.15 13.17 -7.04
C LYS A 44 -1.97 11.95 -6.14
N PHE A 45 -0.83 11.28 -6.24
CA PHE A 45 -0.56 10.08 -5.45
C PHE A 45 -0.57 10.37 -3.95
N GLU A 46 0.08 11.47 -3.54
CA GLU A 46 0.23 11.86 -2.14
C GLU A 46 -1.12 12.19 -1.50
N GLU A 47 -1.99 12.88 -2.24
CA GLU A 47 -3.35 13.21 -1.82
C GLU A 47 -4.20 11.95 -1.66
N GLY A 48 -4.23 11.08 -2.68
CA GLY A 48 -4.99 9.84 -2.64
C GLY A 48 -4.49 8.88 -1.55
N LEU A 49 -3.17 8.80 -1.33
CA LEU A 49 -2.58 7.99 -0.27
C LEU A 49 -2.98 8.50 1.12
N LYS A 50 -2.94 9.83 1.34
CA LYS A 50 -3.39 10.43 2.60
C LYS A 50 -4.86 10.13 2.88
N GLU A 51 -5.74 10.34 1.90
CA GLU A 51 -7.17 10.03 2.05
C GLU A 51 -7.40 8.54 2.34
N THR A 52 -6.60 7.67 1.71
CA THR A 52 -6.63 6.23 1.97
C THR A 52 -6.25 5.91 3.41
N ILE A 53 -5.14 6.45 3.92
CA ILE A 53 -4.71 6.25 5.31
C ILE A 53 -5.80 6.70 6.29
N GLU A 54 -6.35 7.90 6.08
CA GLU A 54 -7.44 8.42 6.91
C GLU A 54 -8.69 7.52 6.87
N TRP A 55 -9.01 6.96 5.71
CA TRP A 55 -10.13 6.04 5.57
C TRP A 55 -9.89 4.76 6.38
N TYR A 56 -8.70 4.14 6.31
CA TYR A 56 -8.40 2.94 7.10
C TYR A 56 -8.47 3.19 8.61
N LEU A 57 -8.01 4.35 9.08
CA LEU A 57 -8.10 4.73 10.49
C LEU A 57 -9.54 4.93 10.97
N LYS A 58 -10.42 5.48 10.12
CA LYS A 58 -11.83 5.78 10.47
C LYS A 58 -12.76 4.57 10.31
N ASN A 59 -12.35 3.54 9.57
CA ASN A 59 -13.21 2.41 9.19
C ASN A 59 -12.69 1.08 9.75
N GLU A 60 -12.26 1.05 11.01
CA GLU A 60 -11.76 -0.17 11.67
C GLU A 60 -12.79 -1.31 11.62
N GLU A 61 -14.07 -1.01 11.86
CA GLU A 61 -15.16 -2.01 11.81
C GLU A 61 -15.26 -2.70 10.44
N TRP A 62 -14.81 -2.05 9.37
CA TRP A 62 -14.84 -2.61 8.02
C TRP A 62 -13.72 -3.64 7.79
N TRP A 63 -12.47 -3.29 8.10
CA TRP A 63 -11.35 -4.17 7.80
C TRP A 63 -11.07 -5.20 8.89
N LYS A 64 -11.41 -4.91 10.16
CA LYS A 64 -11.10 -5.79 11.29
C LYS A 64 -11.65 -7.22 11.16
N PRO A 65 -12.85 -7.46 10.59
CA PRO A 65 -13.34 -8.82 10.34
C PRO A 65 -12.62 -9.56 9.19
N LEU A 66 -11.86 -8.84 8.36
CA LEU A 66 -11.17 -9.39 7.18
C LEU A 66 -9.72 -9.78 7.46
N ILE A 67 -9.17 -9.36 8.61
CA ILE A 67 -7.78 -9.66 8.98
C ILE A 67 -7.69 -11.06 9.59
N ASP A 68 -6.54 -11.70 9.42
CA ASP A 68 -6.21 -12.96 10.06
C ASP A 68 -4.90 -12.86 10.85
N GLU A 69 -4.54 -13.96 11.49
CA GLU A 69 -3.31 -14.08 12.27
C GLU A 69 -2.06 -13.92 11.40
N LYS A 70 -2.09 -14.32 10.12
CA LYS A 70 -0.94 -14.21 9.22
C LYS A 70 -0.62 -12.75 8.93
N ILE A 71 -1.63 -11.91 8.72
CA ILE A 71 -1.47 -10.47 8.47
C ILE A 71 -0.90 -9.76 9.71
N LEU A 72 -1.37 -10.12 10.91
CA LEU A 72 -0.93 -9.50 12.17
C LEU A 72 0.29 -10.16 12.82
N HIS A 73 0.84 -11.21 12.22
CA HIS A 73 1.98 -11.92 12.78
C HIS A 73 3.17 -10.96 12.92
N PRO A 74 3.97 -11.01 14.01
CA PRO A 74 5.12 -10.10 14.18
C PRO A 74 6.23 -10.31 13.14
N THR A 75 6.33 -11.52 12.58
CA THR A 75 7.31 -11.85 11.53
C THR A 75 6.64 -12.63 10.40
N PRO A 76 5.76 -12.01 9.60
CA PRO A 76 4.93 -12.71 8.61
C PRO A 76 5.77 -13.31 7.47
N TRP A 77 6.96 -12.78 7.19
CA TRP A 77 7.91 -13.33 6.20
C TRP A 77 8.51 -14.70 6.58
N LYS A 78 8.29 -15.17 7.82
CA LYS A 78 8.68 -16.53 8.26
C LYS A 78 7.57 -17.55 8.09
N LEU A 79 6.36 -17.12 7.72
CA LEU A 79 5.21 -18.00 7.50
C LEU A 79 5.19 -18.53 6.07
N GLU A 80 4.56 -19.68 5.87
CA GLU A 80 4.21 -20.17 4.54
C GLU A 80 2.94 -19.45 4.03
N TRP A 81 3.10 -18.74 2.92
CA TRP A 81 2.06 -17.96 2.23
C TRP A 81 1.54 -18.69 1.00
#